data_AF-X1SUU0-F1
#
_entry.id   AF-X1SUU0-F1
#
_cell.length_a   1.000
_cell.length_b   1.000
_cell.length_c   1.000
_cell.angle_alpha   90.00
_cell.angle_beta   90.00
_cell.angle_gamma   90.00
#
_symmetry.space_group_name_H-M   'P 1'
#
loop_
_entity.id
_entity.type
_entity.pdbx_description
1 polymer ?
#
loop_
_entity_poly.entity_id
_entity_poly.type
_entity_poly.pdbx_seq_one_letter_code
_entity_poly.pdbx_strand_id
1 'polypeptide(L)' 'HSLGKITILSPHGKEINTYDMERTICDMVRSKSRMDLQTFTDALKRYSKRKNKDLSRLIKYAQKFKIDQKIREYMEVLI' A
#
# COMPACT_ATOMS: atom_id res chain seq x y z
N HIS A 1 6.66 15.27 3.58
CA HIS A 1 6.25 13.85 3.65
C HIS A 1 7.11 13.02 2.71
N SER A 2 8.00 12.19 3.25
CA SER A 2 8.99 11.40 2.47
C SER A 2 8.90 9.89 2.72
N LEU A 3 7.83 9.44 3.39
CA LEU A 3 7.63 8.05 3.76
C LEU A 3 7.33 7.18 2.54
N GLY A 4 8.10 6.10 2.38
CA GLY A 4 7.92 5.13 1.32
C GLY A 4 8.30 5.63 -0.07
N LYS A 5 9.00 6.76 -0.20
CA LYS A 5 9.50 7.23 -1.50
C LYS A 5 10.64 6.34 -1.96
N ILE A 6 10.53 5.83 -3.18
CA ILE A 6 11.57 5.07 -3.87
C ILE A 6 11.83 5.73 -5.23
N THR A 7 13.02 5.51 -5.77
CA THR A 7 13.37 5.96 -7.12
C THR A 7 13.40 4.74 -8.01
N ILE A 8 12.66 4.79 -9.11
CA ILE A 8 12.67 3.74 -10.13
C ILE A 8 13.14 4.32 -11.46
N LEU A 9 13.81 3.48 -12.26
CA LEU A 9 14.10 3.82 -13.64
C LEU A 9 12.86 3.59 -14.49
N SER A 10 12.44 4.64 -15.19
CA SER A 10 11.43 4.53 -16.25
C SER A 10 11.95 3.67 -17.40
N PRO A 11 11.05 3.14 -18.26
CA PRO A 11 11.45 2.43 -19.47
C PRO A 11 12.35 3.24 -20.41
N HIS A 12 12.37 4.58 -20.25
CA HIS A 12 13.17 5.51 -21.05
C HIS A 12 14.46 5.97 -20.35
N GLY A 13 14.87 5.29 -19.26
CA GLY A 13 16.13 5.56 -18.56
C GLY A 13 16.13 6.80 -17.64
N LYS A 14 14.99 7.46 -17.45
CA LYS A 14 14.85 8.56 -16.48
C LYS A 14 14.46 8.06 -15.10
N GLU A 15 15.06 8.62 -14.05
CA GLU A 15 14.70 8.36 -12.67
C GLU A 15 13.36 9.03 -12.32
N ILE A 16 12.42 8.25 -11.78
CA ILE A 16 11.11 8.72 -11.34
C ILE A 16 10.96 8.40 -9.86
N ASN A 17 10.54 9.40 -9.10
CA ASN A 17 10.16 9.22 -7.70
C ASN A 17 8.76 8.59 -7.62
N THR A 18 8.69 7.39 -7.07
CA THR A 18 7.44 6.65 -6.84
C THR A 18 7.32 6.25 -5.37
N TYR A 19 6.24 5.57 -5.02
CA TYR A 19 6.03 5.04 -3.68
C TYR A 19 6.19 3.52 -3.68
N ASP A 20 6.70 2.99 -2.57
CA ASP A 20 6.69 1.55 -2.31
C ASP A 20 5.25 1.01 -2.20
N MET A 21 5.14 -0.32 -2.23
CA MET A 21 3.84 -0.98 -2.26
C MET A 21 3.08 -0.75 -0.96
N GLU A 22 3.78 -0.81 0.17
CA GLU A 22 3.22 -0.63 1.51
C GLU A 22 2.62 0.77 1.65
N ARG A 23 3.33 1.81 1.17
CA ARG A 23 2.81 3.17 1.16
C ARG A 23 1.59 3.29 0.27
N THR A 24 1.64 2.66 -0.91
CA THR A 24 0.52 2.66 -1.86
C THR A 24 -0.72 2.02 -1.24
N ILE A 25 -0.59 0.89 -0.55
CA ILE A 25 -1.70 0.21 0.16
C ILE A 25 -2.28 1.10 1.25
N CYS A 26 -1.42 1.73 2.07
CA CYS A 26 -1.88 2.67 3.09
C CYS A 26 -2.65 3.86 2.47
N ASP A 27 -2.15 4.43 1.38
CA ASP A 27 -2.81 5.55 0.71
C ASP A 27 -4.17 5.15 0.08
N MET A 28 -4.29 3.91 -0.44
CA MET A 28 -5.56 3.36 -0.92
C MET A 28 -6.57 3.18 0.22
N VAL A 29 -6.17 2.60 1.36
CA VAL A 29 -7.05 2.44 2.53
C VAL A 29 -7.50 3.79 3.07
N ARG A 30 -6.61 4.79 3.08
CA ARG A 30 -6.96 6.16 3.49
C ARG A 30 -7.97 6.81 2.54
N SER A 31 -7.87 6.51 1.25
CA SER A 31 -8.71 7.09 0.19
C SER A 31 -9.86 6.19 -0.24
N LYS A 32 -10.21 5.16 0.56
CA LYS A 32 -11.25 4.16 0.25
C LYS A 32 -12.56 4.81 -0.21
N SER A 33 -12.99 5.90 0.43
CA SER A 33 -14.24 6.59 0.08
C SER A 33 -14.27 7.19 -1.33
N ARG A 34 -13.11 7.36 -1.97
CA ARG A 34 -12.97 7.92 -3.33
C ARG A 34 -12.66 6.83 -4.37
N MET A 35 -12.64 5.56 -3.97
CA MET A 35 -12.25 4.43 -4.80
C MET A 35 -13.42 3.46 -4.93
N ASP A 36 -13.53 2.84 -6.11
CA ASP A 36 -14.46 1.75 -6.34
C ASP A 36 -14.12 0.52 -5.47
N LEU A 37 -15.13 -0.12 -4.90
CA LEU A 37 -14.97 -1.22 -3.96
C LEU A 37 -14.29 -2.44 -4.60
N GLN A 38 -14.57 -2.71 -5.88
CA GLN A 38 -13.98 -3.82 -6.61
C GLN A 38 -12.49 -3.59 -6.81
N THR A 39 -12.12 -2.37 -7.22
CA THR A 39 -10.71 -1.96 -7.40
C THR A 39 -9.95 -2.05 -6.07
N PHE A 40 -10.55 -1.56 -4.98
CA PHE A 40 -9.95 -1.62 -3.64
C PHE A 40 -9.70 -3.06 -3.19
N THR A 41 -10.71 -3.92 -3.33
CA THR A 41 -10.65 -5.32 -2.90
C THR A 41 -9.64 -6.12 -3.73
N ASP A 42 -9.61 -5.90 -5.04
CA ASP A 42 -8.64 -6.55 -5.93
C ASP A 42 -7.20 -6.15 -5.59
N ALA A 43 -6.95 -4.86 -5.35
CA ALA A 43 -5.63 -4.36 -4.97
C ALA A 43 -5.13 -4.98 -3.66
N LEU A 44 -5.99 -5.05 -2.64
CA LEU A 44 -5.64 -5.70 -1.36
C LEU A 44 -5.41 -7.21 -1.51
N LYS A 45 -6.24 -7.91 -2.27
CA LYS A 45 -6.06 -9.34 -2.57
C LYS A 45 -4.74 -9.59 -3.29
N ARG A 46 -4.41 -8.78 -4.30
CA ARG A 46 -3.14 -8.87 -5.03
C ARG A 46 -1.95 -8.64 -4.11
N TYR A 47 -2.03 -7.65 -3.22
CA TYR A 47 -0.99 -7.39 -2.24
C TYR A 47 -0.83 -8.56 -1.24
N SER A 48 -1.93 -9.09 -0.69
CA SER A 48 -1.91 -10.25 0.22
C SER A 48 -1.24 -11.47 -0.43
N LYS A 49 -1.50 -11.72 -1.71
CA LYS A 49 -0.92 -12.85 -2.46
C LYS A 49 0.55 -12.66 -2.88
N ARG A 50 1.11 -11.45 -2.80
CA ARG A 50 2.51 -11.21 -3.16
C ARG A 50 3.46 -11.86 -2.14
N LYS A 51 4.54 -12.46 -2.67
CA LYS A 51 5.61 -13.07 -1.86
C LYS A 51 6.57 -12.03 -1.26
N ASN A 52 6.73 -10.88 -1.91
CA ASN A 52 7.64 -9.81 -1.50
C ASN A 52 6.97 -8.70 -0.68
N LYS A 53 5.85 -9.00 -0.02
CA LYS A 53 5.16 -8.05 0.85
C LYS A 53 5.90 -7.89 2.18
N ASP A 54 6.01 -6.67 2.68
CA ASP A 54 6.57 -6.39 4.00
C ASP A 54 5.47 -5.92 4.96
N LEU A 55 4.91 -6.87 5.72
CA LEU A 55 3.85 -6.59 6.69
C LEU A 55 4.34 -5.69 7.84
N SER A 56 5.62 -5.77 8.20
CA SER A 56 6.20 -4.93 9.25
C SER A 56 6.24 -3.45 8.82
N ARG A 57 6.70 -3.19 7.59
CA ARG A 57 6.66 -1.86 6.98
C ARG A 57 5.24 -1.35 6.80
N LEU A 58 4.32 -2.20 6.34
CA LEU A 58 2.92 -1.83 6.17
C LEU A 58 2.30 -1.33 7.48
N ILE A 59 2.45 -2.09 8.58
CA ILE A 59 1.91 -1.68 9.88
C ILE A 59 2.59 -0.40 10.38
N LYS A 60 3.91 -0.27 10.22
CA LYS A 60 4.65 0.94 10.60
C LYS A 60 4.14 2.18 9.87
N TYR A 61 3.81 2.06 8.58
CA TYR A 61 3.22 3.15 7.81
C TYR A 61 1.78 3.43 8.24
N ALA A 62 0.98 2.37 8.43
CA ALA A 62 -0.40 2.47 8.84
C ALA A 62 -0.54 3.20 10.18
N GLN A 63 0.34 2.95 11.15
CA GLN A 63 0.38 3.66 12.43
C GLN A 63 0.66 5.15 12.26
N LYS A 64 1.62 5.52 11.39
CA LYS A 64 1.92 6.93 11.10
C LYS A 64 0.75 7.66 10.46
N PHE A 65 -0.11 6.93 9.77
CA PHE A 65 -1.32 7.43 9.15
C PHE A 65 -2.58 7.28 10.00
N LYS A 66 -2.49 6.64 11.18
CA LYS A 66 -3.62 6.31 12.05
C LYS A 66 -4.70 5.47 11.35
N ILE A 67 -4.26 4.52 10.52
CA ILE A 67 -5.13 3.55 9.82
C ILE A 67 -4.75 2.09 10.12
N ASP A 68 -3.91 1.86 11.12
CA ASP A 68 -3.40 0.54 11.49
C ASP A 68 -4.51 -0.44 11.86
N GLN A 69 -5.55 0.00 12.57
CA GLN A 69 -6.71 -0.84 12.87
C GLN A 69 -7.40 -1.34 11.60
N LYS A 70 -7.70 -0.44 10.66
CA LYS A 70 -8.34 -0.80 9.38
C LYS A 70 -7.47 -1.75 8.55
N ILE A 71 -6.17 -1.50 8.51
CA ILE A 71 -5.22 -2.36 7.79
C ILE A 71 -5.21 -3.77 8.40
N ARG A 72 -5.23 -3.91 9.73
CA ARG A 72 -5.29 -5.20 10.42
C ARG A 72 -6.57 -5.95 10.07
N GLU A 73 -7.72 -5.31 10.22
CA GLU A 73 -9.03 -5.89 9.88
C GLU A 73 -9.05 -6.41 8.43
N TYR A 74 -8.55 -5.62 7.47
CA TYR A 74 -8.50 -6.05 6.07
C TYR A 74 -7.51 -7.19 5.80
N MET A 75 -6.35 -7.19 6.47
CA MET A 75 -5.36 -8.25 6.28
C MET A 75 -5.81 -9.56 6.94
N GLU A 76 -6.49 -9.51 8.08
CA GLU A 76 -7.04 -10.71 8.75
C GLU A 76 -8.09 -11.43 7.91
N VAL A 77 -8.92 -10.69 7.17
CA VAL A 77 -9.94 -11.29 6.29
C VAL A 77 -9.34 -11.87 5.00
N LEU A 78 -8.15 -11.42 4.60
CA LEU A 78 -7.52 -11.77 3.32
C LEU A 78 -6.36 -12.76 3.43
N ILE A 79 -5.96 -13.12 4.66
CA ILE A 79 -4.93 -14.12 4.97
C ILE A 79 -5.59 -15.49 5.14
#